data_AF-A0A938B842-F1
#
_entry.id   AF-A0A938B842-F1
#
_cell.length_a   1.000
_cell.length_b   1.000
_cell.length_c   1.000
_cell.angle_alpha   90.00
_cell.angle_beta   90.00
_cell.angle_gamma   90.00
#
_symmetry.space_group_name_H-M   'P 1'
#
loop_
_entity.id
_entity.type
_entity.pdbx_description
1 polymer ?
#
loop_
_entity_poly.entity_id
_entity_poly.type
_entity_poly.pdbx_seq_one_letter_code
_entity_poly.pdbx_strand_id
1 'polypeptide(L)'
;MKTVPITMNLNETKKRPYFLWDESLTVEELHEILSSENMDKRLNYKARILREARFEHVWEFLSVQDLLANWERLKGRLGRKKAFWEFFLRKWREYGLI
;
A
#
# COMPACT_ATOMS: atom_id res chain seq x y z
N MET A 1 1.05 -1.42 27.39
CA MET A 1 0.99 -0.65 26.12
C MET A 1 -0.41 -0.87 25.55
N LYS A 2 -1.22 0.19 25.32
CA LYS A 2 -2.60 0.02 24.80
C LYS A 2 -2.52 -0.47 23.35
N THR A 3 -3.12 -1.61 23.05
CA THR A 3 -3.14 -2.17 21.69
C THR A 3 -4.18 -1.43 20.85
N VAL A 4 -3.76 -0.77 19.77
CA VAL A 4 -4.67 -0.22 18.75
C VAL A 4 -5.44 -1.38 18.11
N PRO A 5 -6.79 -1.37 18.10
CA PRO A 5 -7.61 -2.46 17.58
C PRO A 5 -7.49 -2.56 16.05
N ILE A 6 -7.61 -3.79 15.52
CA ILE A 6 -7.56 -4.08 14.08
C ILE A 6 -8.91 -3.76 13.42
N THR A 7 -8.88 -3.26 12.19
CA THR A 7 -10.05 -3.09 11.34
C THR A 7 -9.85 -3.60 9.92
N MET A 8 -10.95 -4.08 9.32
CA MET A 8 -11.09 -4.25 7.87
C MET A 8 -11.79 -3.07 7.20
N ASN A 9 -12.48 -2.21 7.97
CA ASN A 9 -13.10 -0.99 7.47
C ASN A 9 -12.10 0.16 7.57
N LEU A 10 -11.45 0.48 6.45
CA LEU A 10 -10.38 1.48 6.39
C LEU A 10 -10.87 2.92 6.63
N ASN A 11 -12.18 3.16 6.71
CA ASN A 11 -12.72 4.45 7.16
C ASN A 11 -12.58 4.66 8.68
N GLU A 12 -12.31 3.62 9.45
CA GLU A 12 -12.06 3.73 10.90
C GLU A 12 -10.63 4.21 11.16
N THR A 13 -10.38 5.49 10.92
CA THR A 13 -9.02 6.05 10.80
C THR A 13 -8.13 5.85 12.03
N LYS A 14 -8.72 5.81 13.23
CA LYS A 14 -8.05 5.57 14.53
C LYS A 14 -7.73 4.11 14.81
N LYS A 15 -8.08 3.18 13.92
CA LYS A 15 -7.82 1.75 14.06
C LYS A 15 -6.67 1.32 13.16
N ARG A 16 -6.09 0.17 13.47
CA ARG A 16 -4.99 -0.44 12.74
C ARG A 16 -5.52 -1.19 11.52
N PRO A 17 -5.01 -0.96 10.31
CA PRO A 17 -5.40 -1.76 9.16
C PRO A 17 -4.97 -3.22 9.38
N TYR A 18 -5.83 -4.18 9.03
CA TYR A 18 -5.60 -5.63 9.24
C TYR A 18 -4.27 -6.17 8.71
N PHE A 19 -3.70 -5.57 7.68
CA PHE A 19 -2.41 -5.99 7.09
C PHE A 19 -1.17 -5.46 7.84
N LEU A 20 -1.36 -4.63 8.87
CA LEU A 20 -0.30 -4.15 9.76
C LEU A 20 -0.38 -4.81 11.15
N TRP A 21 -0.80 -6.09 11.24
CA TRP A 21 -1.06 -6.77 12.51
C TRP A 21 0.10 -6.74 13.53
N ASP A 22 1.34 -6.68 13.07
CA ASP A 22 2.61 -6.58 13.83
C ASP A 22 2.99 -5.14 14.23
N GLU A 23 2.33 -4.10 13.70
CA GLU A 23 2.64 -2.70 13.99
C GLU A 23 1.44 -1.99 14.63
N SER A 24 1.67 -1.07 15.58
CA SER A 24 0.59 -0.30 16.21
C SER A 24 0.09 0.89 15.39
N LEU A 25 0.43 0.95 14.10
CA LEU A 25 0.11 2.07 13.22
C LEU A 25 -1.39 2.08 12.85
N THR A 26 -2.02 3.24 13.01
CA THR A 26 -3.40 3.48 12.58
C THR A 26 -3.48 3.77 11.08
N VAL A 27 -4.70 3.76 10.52
CA VAL A 27 -4.92 4.15 9.12
C VAL A 27 -4.51 5.61 8.89
N GLU A 28 -4.83 6.53 9.80
CA GLU A 28 -4.42 7.94 9.66
C GLU A 28 -2.90 8.12 9.67
N GLU A 29 -2.19 7.48 10.61
CA GLU A 29 -0.73 7.59 10.69
C GLU A 29 -0.06 6.96 9.46
N LEU A 30 -0.66 5.92 8.88
CA LEU A 30 -0.21 5.37 7.60
C LEU A 30 -0.34 6.39 6.47
N HIS A 31 -1.45 7.12 6.36
CA HIS A 31 -1.59 8.21 5.39
C HIS A 31 -0.56 9.32 5.59
N GLU A 32 -0.30 9.71 6.84
CA GLU A 32 0.72 10.71 7.18
C GLU A 32 2.12 10.24 6.74
N ILE A 33 2.47 8.98 7.00
CA ILE A 33 3.74 8.41 6.55
C ILE A 33 3.83 8.42 5.03
N LEU A 34 2.77 8.03 4.32
CA LEU A 34 2.73 8.01 2.85
C LEU A 34 2.88 9.41 2.24
N SER A 35 2.48 10.45 2.98
CA SER A 35 2.57 11.86 2.59
C SER A 35 3.86 12.55 3.06
N SER A 36 4.68 11.88 3.86
CA SER A 36 5.88 12.48 4.45
C SER A 36 7.00 12.75 3.44
N GLU A 37 8.01 13.54 3.83
CA GLU A 37 9.21 13.78 3.01
C GLU A 37 10.19 12.60 3.02
N ASN A 38 10.04 11.66 3.97
CA ASN A 38 10.93 10.51 4.06
C ASN A 38 10.59 9.46 2.99
N MET A 39 11.29 9.56 1.86
CA MET A 39 11.07 8.69 0.69
C MET A 39 11.25 7.20 1.00
N ASP A 40 12.25 6.81 1.79
CA ASP A 40 12.48 5.40 2.09
C ASP A 40 11.38 4.81 2.98
N LYS A 41 10.95 5.57 4.00
CA LYS A 41 9.83 5.17 4.85
C LYS A 41 8.55 5.03 4.02
N ARG A 42 8.26 5.98 3.13
CA ARG A 42 7.15 5.89 2.18
C ARG A 42 7.23 4.64 1.32
N LEU A 43 8.35 4.40 0.64
CA LEU A 43 8.51 3.26 -0.26
C LEU A 43 8.37 1.92 0.49
N ASN A 44 8.81 1.85 1.75
CA ASN A 44 8.62 0.67 2.59
C ASN A 44 7.14 0.38 2.84
N TYR A 45 6.35 1.38 3.25
CA TYR A 45 4.92 1.18 3.48
C TYR A 45 4.12 0.99 2.18
N LYS A 46 4.48 1.68 1.09
CA LYS A 46 3.90 1.41 -0.25
C LYS A 46 4.10 -0.05 -0.66
N ALA A 47 5.33 -0.55 -0.55
CA ALA A 47 5.62 -1.95 -0.85
C ALA A 47 4.85 -2.90 0.08
N ARG A 48 4.72 -2.55 1.36
CA ARG A 48 3.95 -3.31 2.34
C ARG A 48 2.47 -3.39 1.98
N ILE A 49 1.84 -2.27 1.61
CA ILE A 49 0.45 -2.22 1.13
C ILE A 49 0.30 -3.13 -0.10
N LEU A 50 1.17 -2.99 -1.10
CA LEU A 50 1.11 -3.78 -2.34
C LEU A 50 1.33 -5.28 -2.11
N ARG A 51 2.02 -5.68 -1.02
CA ARG A 51 2.22 -7.10 -0.68
C ARG A 51 1.05 -7.69 0.08
N GLU A 52 0.54 -6.96 1.07
CA GLU A 52 -0.28 -7.55 2.14
C GLU A 52 -1.75 -7.12 2.08
N ALA A 53 -2.08 -5.96 1.50
CA ALA A 53 -3.46 -5.52 1.38
C ALA A 53 -4.20 -6.31 0.29
N ARG A 54 -5.50 -6.53 0.51
CA ARG A 54 -6.46 -6.88 -0.54
C ARG A 54 -6.41 -5.83 -1.65
N PHE A 55 -6.58 -6.28 -2.89
CA PHE A 55 -6.40 -5.44 -4.07
C PHE A 55 -7.29 -4.20 -4.05
N GLU A 56 -8.55 -4.36 -3.68
CA GLU A 56 -9.52 -3.27 -3.54
C GLU A 56 -9.10 -2.22 -2.49
N HIS A 57 -8.44 -2.66 -1.41
CA HIS A 57 -8.00 -1.80 -0.31
C HIS A 57 -6.67 -1.08 -0.59
N VAL A 58 -5.95 -1.44 -1.65
CA VAL A 58 -4.71 -0.73 -2.04
C VAL A 58 -5.01 0.71 -2.41
N TRP A 59 -6.15 0.93 -3.07
CA TRP A 59 -6.53 2.22 -3.64
C TRP A 59 -7.01 3.22 -2.59
N GLU A 60 -7.27 2.76 -1.37
CA GLU A 60 -7.47 3.65 -0.22
C GLU A 60 -6.19 4.41 0.13
N PHE A 61 -5.01 3.86 -0.18
CA PHE A 61 -3.72 4.44 0.20
C PHE A 61 -2.89 4.96 -0.98
N LEU A 62 -3.06 4.38 -2.16
CA LEU A 62 -2.25 4.66 -3.35
C LEU A 62 -3.13 5.04 -4.53
N SER A 63 -2.62 5.90 -5.40
CA SER A 63 -3.17 6.09 -6.74
C SER A 63 -2.42 5.25 -7.77
N VAL A 64 -3.05 5.00 -8.91
CA VAL A 64 -2.40 4.34 -10.06
C VAL A 64 -1.18 5.15 -10.53
N GLN A 65 -1.30 6.48 -10.57
CA GLN A 65 -0.21 7.38 -10.94
C GLN A 65 0.96 7.27 -9.97
N ASP A 66 0.68 7.18 -8.66
CA ASP A 66 1.72 7.00 -7.64
C ASP A 66 2.42 5.64 -7.75
N LEU A 67 1.65 4.57 -8.01
CA LEU A 67 2.21 3.24 -8.28
C LEU A 67 3.13 3.25 -9.49
N LEU A 68 2.69 3.85 -10.61
CA LEU A 68 3.47 3.94 -11.84
C LEU A 68 4.75 4.77 -11.66
N ALA A 69 4.65 5.93 -11.01
CA ALA A 69 5.80 6.81 -10.76
C ALA A 69 6.87 6.17 -9.86
N ASN A 70 6.48 5.24 -8.98
CA ASN A 70 7.38 4.56 -8.05
C ASN A 70 7.70 3.12 -8.45
N TRP A 71 7.18 2.62 -9.57
CA TRP A 71 7.21 1.20 -9.91
C TRP A 71 8.63 0.61 -9.92
N GLU A 72 9.59 1.31 -10.53
CA GLU A 72 10.98 0.85 -10.60
C GLU A 72 11.64 0.70 -9.22
N ARG A 73 11.25 1.55 -8.26
CA ARG A 73 11.73 1.49 -6.86
C ARG A 73 10.99 0.46 -6.02
N LEU A 74 9.74 0.15 -6.39
CA LEU A 74 8.86 -0.76 -5.66
C LEU A 74 9.02 -2.21 -6.08
N LYS A 75 9.16 -2.51 -7.38
CA LYS A 75 9.08 -3.88 -7.92
C LYS A 75 10.05 -4.87 -7.25
N GLY A 76 11.26 -4.41 -6.90
CA GLY A 76 12.24 -5.22 -6.17
C GLY A 76 11.85 -5.54 -4.73
N ARG A 77 10.99 -4.72 -4.11
CA ARG A 77 10.50 -4.86 -2.73
C ARG A 77 9.25 -5.75 -2.63
N LEU A 78 8.64 -6.18 -3.75
CA LEU A 78 7.33 -6.88 -3.73
C LEU A 78 7.43 -8.40 -3.54
N GLY A 79 8.62 -8.99 -3.68
CA GLY A 79 8.81 -10.44 -3.57
C GLY A 79 7.83 -11.22 -4.45
N ARG A 80 7.09 -12.16 -3.87
CA ARG A 80 6.12 -13.02 -4.58
C ARG A 80 4.96 -12.25 -5.24
N LYS A 81 4.63 -11.05 -4.74
CA LYS A 81 3.55 -10.22 -5.29
C LYS A 81 3.97 -9.43 -6.52
N LYS A 82 5.26 -9.41 -6.88
CA LYS A 82 5.77 -8.72 -8.06
C LYS A 82 5.07 -9.18 -9.34
N ALA A 83 5.00 -10.49 -9.59
CA ALA A 83 4.41 -11.05 -10.80
C ALA A 83 2.91 -10.73 -10.94
N PHE A 84 2.19 -10.70 -9.81
CA PHE A 84 0.79 -10.26 -9.76
C PHE A 84 0.66 -8.82 -10.26
N TRP A 85 1.45 -7.89 -9.71
CA TRP A 85 1.39 -6.48 -10.12
C TRP A 85 1.88 -6.25 -11.55
N GLU A 86 2.92 -6.96 -12.00
CA GLU A 86 3.36 -6.92 -13.41
C GLU A 86 2.25 -7.36 -14.37
N PHE A 87 1.52 -8.42 -14.02
CA PHE A 87 0.37 -8.87 -14.79
C PHE A 87 -0.72 -7.79 -14.87
N PHE A 88 -1.08 -7.17 -13.74
CA PHE A 88 -2.11 -6.11 -13.72
C PHE A 88 -1.70 -4.89 -14.53
N LEU A 89 -0.49 -4.36 -14.31
CA LEU A 89 0.02 -3.19 -15.03
C LEU A 89 0.10 -3.46 -16.54
N ARG A 90 0.53 -4.66 -16.94
CA ARG A 90 0.53 -5.06 -18.36
C ARG A 90 -0.90 -5.08 -18.93
N LYS A 91 -1.86 -5.70 -18.23
CA LYS A 91 -3.25 -5.78 -18.69
C LYS A 91 -3.90 -4.43 -18.79
N TRP A 92 -3.65 -3.53 -17.85
CA TRP A 92 -4.19 -2.17 -17.91
C TRP A 92 -3.67 -1.39 -19.12
N ARG A 93 -2.39 -1.54 -19.48
CA ARG A 93 -1.84 -0.98 -20.73
C ARG A 93 -2.49 -1.59 -21.97
N GLU A 94 -2.65 -2.91 -22.01
CA GLU A 94 -3.31 -3.60 -23.14
C GLU A 94 -4.75 -3.11 -23.35
N TYR A 95 -5.45 -2.73 -22.29
CA TYR A 95 -6.81 -2.19 -22.33
C TYR A 95 -6.89 -0.66 -22.44
N GLY A 96 -5.77 0.06 -22.50
CA GLY A 96 -5.75 1.52 -22.59
C GLY A 96 -6.25 2.25 -21.34
N LEU A 97 -6.15 1.62 -20.16
CA LEU A 97 -6.52 2.20 -18.87
C LEU A 97 -5.39 3.07 -18.27
N ILE A 98 -4.16 2.83 -18.70
CA ILE A 98 -2.92 3.57 -18.36
C ILE A 98 -1.98 3.66 -19.56
#